data_AF-A0A0S3UF47-F1
#
_entry.id   AF-A0A0S3UF47-F1
#
_cell.length_a   1.000
_cell.length_b   1.000
_cell.length_c   1.000
_cell.angle_alpha   90.00
_cell.angle_beta   90.00
_cell.angle_gamma   90.00
#
_symmetry.space_group_name_H-M   'P 1'
#
loop_
_entity.id
_entity.type
_entity.pdbx_description
1 polymer ?
#
loop_
_entity_poly.entity_id
_entity_poly.type
_entity_poly.pdbx_seq_one_letter_code
_entity_poly.pdbx_strand_id
1 'polypeptide(L)'
;MFPNLRKTLFALSERIGYSVGLVEASQVKTTILNHPEFVEFADRSLALYTDWRNHHEHRLKSIGIGEKPRTLIYELSEDLLAWFAEADLLDQYDIYRLLMNYWAETMQDDVHVLAQDDWTAGKVLRLLVAKKGEKLKETPNLIISPVPRLARLTYFCLLTIVCLKLLNEIEIY
;
A
#
# COMPACT_ATOMS: atom_id res chain seq x y z
N MET A 1 -8.42 0.39 21.78
CA MET A 1 -7.64 -0.66 22.48
C MET A 1 -8.41 -1.98 22.33
N PHE A 2 -7.77 -3.13 22.08
CA PHE A 2 -8.45 -4.44 21.86
C PHE A 2 -8.69 -5.20 23.18
N PRO A 3 -9.91 -5.16 23.77
CA PRO A 3 -10.14 -5.67 25.11
C PRO A 3 -10.14 -7.20 25.19
N ASN A 4 -10.61 -7.90 24.14
CA ASN A 4 -10.67 -9.37 24.16
C ASN A 4 -9.37 -9.98 23.62
N LEU A 5 -8.71 -9.36 22.64
CA LEU A 5 -7.40 -9.83 22.18
C LEU A 5 -6.38 -9.86 23.33
N ARG A 6 -6.37 -8.83 24.18
CA ARG A 6 -5.49 -8.81 25.37
C ARG A 6 -5.74 -10.00 26.29
N LYS A 7 -7.00 -10.38 26.49
CA LYS A 7 -7.39 -11.54 27.32
C LYS A 7 -7.02 -12.87 26.68
N THR A 8 -7.01 -12.94 25.34
CA THR A 8 -6.56 -14.12 24.59
C THR A 8 -5.05 -14.32 24.73
N LEU A 9 -4.27 -13.23 24.78
CA LEU A 9 -2.81 -13.30 24.86
C LEU A 9 -2.28 -13.43 26.30
N PHE A 10 -2.96 -12.81 27.27
CA PHE A 10 -2.44 -12.63 28.61
C PHE A 10 -3.47 -12.93 29.70
N ALA A 11 -3.05 -13.69 30.70
CA ALA A 11 -3.72 -13.81 31.99
C ALA A 11 -3.03 -12.95 33.07
N LEU A 12 -3.77 -12.66 34.14
CA LEU A 12 -3.21 -12.02 35.32
C LEU A 12 -2.14 -12.91 35.95
N SER A 13 -1.02 -12.30 36.36
CA SER A 13 0.01 -12.98 37.16
C SER A 13 -0.21 -12.71 38.65
N GLU A 14 0.17 -13.66 39.50
CA GLU A 14 0.24 -13.45 40.95
C GLU A 14 1.31 -12.40 41.33
N ARG A 15 2.27 -12.13 40.43
CA ARG A 15 3.30 -11.12 40.64
C ARG A 15 2.84 -9.75 40.12
N ILE A 16 2.80 -8.77 41.02
CA ILE A 16 2.40 -7.39 40.71
C ILE A 16 3.23 -6.84 39.54
N GLY A 17 2.56 -6.30 38.53
CA GLY A 17 3.18 -5.72 37.33
C GLY A 17 3.49 -6.70 36.20
N TYR A 18 3.22 -8.00 36.37
CA TYR A 18 3.48 -9.02 35.37
C TYR A 18 2.17 -9.63 34.82
N SER A 19 2.27 -10.22 33.63
CA SER A 19 1.18 -10.98 33.00
C SER A 19 1.72 -12.31 32.53
N VAL A 20 0.87 -13.33 32.53
CA VAL A 20 1.21 -14.68 32.06
C VAL A 20 0.80 -14.79 30.60
N GLY A 21 1.74 -15.10 29.71
CA GLY A 21 1.42 -15.39 28.31
C GLY A 21 0.64 -16.69 28.19
N LEU A 22 -0.51 -16.65 27.51
CA LEU A 22 -1.37 -17.82 27.28
C LEU A 22 -1.03 -18.55 25.98
N VAL A 23 -0.21 -17.93 25.14
CA VAL A 23 0.16 -18.39 23.79
C VAL A 23 1.67 -18.50 23.70
N GLU A 24 2.18 -19.55 23.04
CA GLU A 24 3.61 -19.68 22.76
C GLU A 24 4.11 -18.47 21.96
N ALA A 25 5.34 -18.03 22.23
CA ALA A 25 5.93 -16.85 21.58
C ALA A 25 5.88 -16.93 20.04
N SER A 26 6.03 -18.13 19.47
CA SER A 26 5.96 -18.38 18.03
C SER A 26 4.55 -18.21 17.43
N GLN A 27 3.50 -18.36 18.25
CA GLN A 27 2.10 -18.32 17.83
C GLN A 27 1.42 -16.97 18.11
N VAL A 28 2.08 -16.04 18.82
CA VAL A 28 1.52 -14.73 19.18
C VAL A 28 1.08 -13.96 17.94
N LYS A 29 1.94 -13.83 16.92
CA LYS A 29 1.62 -13.10 15.68
C LYS A 29 0.39 -13.70 15.00
N THR A 30 0.40 -15.01 14.75
CA THR A 30 -0.73 -15.71 14.12
C THR A 30 -2.02 -15.57 14.93
N THR A 31 -1.94 -15.55 16.26
CA THR A 31 -3.10 -15.39 17.13
C THR A 31 -3.68 -13.97 17.04
N ILE A 32 -2.83 -12.94 17.00
CA ILE A 32 -3.24 -11.55 16.81
C ILE A 32 -3.93 -11.38 15.47
N LEU A 33 -3.28 -11.79 14.37
CA LEU A 33 -3.76 -11.57 13.01
C LEU A 33 -5.11 -12.27 12.74
N ASN A 34 -5.34 -13.43 13.34
CA ASN A 34 -6.57 -14.19 13.17
C ASN A 34 -7.66 -13.85 14.21
N HIS A 35 -7.39 -12.95 15.16
CA HIS A 35 -8.36 -12.62 16.18
C HIS A 35 -9.50 -11.77 15.58
N PRO A 36 -10.79 -12.07 15.88
CA PRO A 36 -11.93 -11.34 15.30
C PRO A 36 -11.86 -9.83 15.47
N GLU A 37 -11.45 -9.33 16.64
CA GLU A 37 -11.29 -7.87 16.85
C GLU A 37 -10.22 -7.24 15.96
N PHE A 38 -9.15 -7.97 15.65
CA PHE A 38 -8.10 -7.48 14.77
C PHE A 38 -8.57 -7.51 13.31
N VAL A 39 -9.23 -8.59 12.89
CA VAL A 39 -9.81 -8.71 11.55
C VAL A 39 -10.84 -7.60 11.30
N GLU A 40 -11.75 -7.37 12.24
CA GLU A 40 -12.76 -6.30 12.11
C GLU A 40 -12.12 -4.91 12.06
N PHE A 41 -11.03 -4.69 12.81
CA PHE A 41 -10.25 -3.46 12.71
C PHE A 41 -9.56 -3.30 11.36
N ALA A 42 -8.95 -4.37 10.85
CA ALA A 42 -8.28 -4.37 9.55
C ALA A 42 -9.29 -4.11 8.41
N ASP A 43 -10.46 -4.75 8.47
CA ASP A 43 -11.54 -4.56 7.49
C ASP A 43 -12.06 -3.11 7.49
N ARG A 44 -12.29 -2.52 8.67
CA ARG A 44 -12.71 -1.11 8.78
C ARG A 44 -11.66 -0.15 8.23
N SER A 45 -10.39 -0.39 8.57
CA SER A 45 -9.27 0.41 8.08
C SER A 45 -9.13 0.32 6.56
N LEU A 46 -9.31 -0.88 5.99
CA LEU A 46 -9.26 -1.12 4.56
C LEU A 46 -10.45 -0.49 3.84
N ALA A 47 -11.65 -0.53 4.43
CA ALA A 47 -12.83 0.13 3.89
C ALA A 47 -12.60 1.65 3.78
N LEU A 48 -12.10 2.28 4.85
CA LEU A 48 -11.78 3.71 4.86
C LEU A 48 -10.78 4.10 3.75
N TYR A 49 -9.69 3.33 3.63
CA TYR A 49 -8.72 3.53 2.55
C TYR A 49 -9.34 3.32 1.16
N THR A 50 -10.19 2.31 1.00
CA THR A 50 -10.85 2.01 -0.28
C THR A 50 -11.78 3.13 -0.69
N ASP A 51 -12.52 3.70 0.25
CA ASP A 51 -13.42 4.82 0.02
C ASP A 51 -12.65 6.10 -0.34
N TRP A 52 -11.56 6.41 0.37
CA TRP A 52 -10.64 7.51 0.02
C TRP A 52 -10.09 7.33 -1.40
N ARG A 53 -9.65 6.12 -1.76
CA ARG A 53 -9.14 5.84 -3.10
C ARG A 53 -10.22 6.02 -4.16
N ASN A 54 -11.43 5.54 -3.91
CA ASN A 54 -12.56 5.69 -4.83
C ASN A 54 -12.93 7.16 -5.02
N HIS A 55 -12.86 7.97 -3.95
CA HIS A 55 -13.03 9.42 -4.01
C HIS A 55 -12.06 10.08 -4.99
N HIS A 56 -10.79 9.66 -4.98
CA HIS A 56 -9.73 10.20 -5.86
C HIS A 56 -9.61 9.49 -7.21
N GLU A 57 -10.41 8.46 -7.49
CA GLU A 57 -10.26 7.64 -8.71
C GLU A 57 -10.36 8.50 -9.98
N HIS A 58 -11.36 9.38 -10.05
CA HIS A 58 -11.54 10.26 -11.20
C HIS A 58 -10.34 11.21 -11.40
N ARG A 59 -9.82 11.78 -10.30
CA ARG A 59 -8.68 12.71 -10.31
C ARG A 59 -7.41 12.04 -10.81
N LEU A 60 -7.17 10.79 -10.40
CA LEU A 60 -6.02 9.99 -10.85
C LEU A 60 -6.15 9.58 -12.32
N LYS A 61 -7.37 9.27 -12.77
CA LYS A 61 -7.64 8.95 -14.19
C LYS A 61 -7.49 10.17 -15.11
N SER A 62 -7.72 11.37 -14.58
CA SER A 62 -7.64 12.63 -15.33
C SER A 62 -6.26 13.29 -15.33
N ILE A 63 -5.22 12.63 -14.83
CA ILE A 63 -3.84 13.12 -14.94
C ILE A 63 -3.51 13.27 -16.43
N GLY A 64 -2.96 14.43 -16.80
CA GLY A 64 -2.61 14.73 -18.19
C GLY A 64 -1.50 15.77 -18.28
N ILE A 65 -1.23 16.22 -19.51
CA ILE A 65 -0.12 17.14 -19.79
C ILE A 65 -0.25 18.43 -18.97
N GLY A 66 0.85 18.84 -18.34
CA GLY A 66 0.93 20.04 -17.52
C GLY A 66 0.49 19.84 -16.06
N GLU A 67 0.09 18.63 -15.68
CA GLU A 67 -0.15 18.26 -14.29
C GLU A 67 1.12 18.47 -13.45
N LYS A 68 0.95 18.87 -12.19
CA LYS A 68 2.07 19.06 -11.26
C LYS A 68 2.08 17.90 -10.27
N PRO A 69 3.00 16.93 -10.39
CA PRO A 69 3.04 15.77 -9.50
C PRO A 69 3.10 16.16 -8.01
N ARG A 70 3.83 17.24 -7.68
CA ARG A 70 3.90 17.77 -6.31
C ARG A 70 2.56 18.29 -5.78
N THR A 71 1.75 18.89 -6.63
CA THR A 71 0.42 19.38 -6.26
C THR A 71 -0.52 18.20 -6.06
N LEU A 72 -0.48 17.23 -6.97
CA LEU A 72 -1.29 16.02 -6.86
C LEU A 72 -1.03 15.25 -5.55
N ILE A 73 0.23 14.94 -5.23
CA ILE A 73 0.54 14.20 -4.00
C ILE A 73 0.18 14.99 -2.74
N TYR A 74 0.32 16.32 -2.76
CA TYR A 74 -0.10 17.17 -1.65
C TYR A 74 -1.62 17.11 -1.43
N GLU A 75 -2.41 17.22 -2.49
CA GLU A 75 -3.88 17.08 -2.41
C GLU A 75 -4.29 15.71 -1.85
N LEU A 76 -3.69 14.63 -2.38
CA LEU A 76 -3.97 13.26 -1.95
C LEU A 76 -3.59 13.04 -0.49
N SER A 77 -2.42 13.52 -0.06
CA SER A 77 -1.90 13.26 1.27
C SER A 77 -2.60 14.06 2.37
N GLU A 78 -2.97 15.31 2.09
CA GLU A 78 -3.77 16.12 3.02
C GLU A 78 -5.18 15.56 3.20
N ASP A 79 -5.82 15.13 2.11
CA ASP A 79 -7.13 14.48 2.20
C ASP A 79 -7.03 13.14 2.94
N LEU A 80 -5.99 12.34 2.68
CA LEU A 80 -5.77 11.09 3.43
C LEU A 80 -5.66 11.33 4.94
N LEU A 81 -4.92 12.35 5.35
CA LEU A 81 -4.83 12.73 6.77
C LEU A 81 -6.20 13.06 7.34
N ALA A 82 -7.03 13.82 6.62
CA ALA A 82 -8.38 14.17 7.07
C ALA A 82 -9.28 12.93 7.23
N TRP A 83 -9.21 11.97 6.31
CA TRP A 83 -9.99 10.73 6.40
C TRP A 83 -9.57 9.86 7.61
N PHE A 84 -8.26 9.81 7.90
CA PHE A 84 -7.72 9.01 9.00
C PHE A 84 -7.66 9.75 10.34
N ALA A 85 -7.99 11.04 10.40
CA ALA A 85 -7.99 11.83 11.63
C ALA A 85 -8.97 11.30 12.70
N GLU A 86 -10.06 10.67 12.26
CA GLU A 86 -11.07 10.06 13.13
C GLU A 86 -10.94 8.52 13.21
N ALA A 87 -9.95 7.93 12.56
CA ALA A 87 -9.77 6.48 12.58
C ALA A 87 -9.29 6.02 13.96
N ASP A 88 -10.05 5.12 14.58
CA ASP A 88 -9.66 4.49 15.83
C ASP A 88 -8.39 3.64 15.63
N LEU A 89 -7.42 3.76 16.55
CA LEU A 89 -6.19 2.93 16.66
C LEU A 89 -5.11 3.13 15.60
N LEU A 90 -5.39 3.80 14.48
CA LEU A 90 -4.37 4.14 13.48
C LEU A 90 -3.84 5.55 13.70
N ASP A 91 -2.52 5.71 13.62
CA ASP A 91 -1.93 7.04 13.52
C ASP A 91 -2.00 7.51 12.06
N GLN A 92 -2.72 8.60 11.83
CA GLN A 92 -2.82 9.25 10.51
C GLN A 92 -1.45 9.53 9.88
N TYR A 93 -0.42 9.82 10.68
CA TYR A 93 0.93 10.10 10.20
C TYR A 93 1.66 8.83 9.73
N ASP A 94 1.36 7.67 10.30
CA ASP A 94 1.92 6.41 9.81
C ASP A 94 1.34 6.07 8.43
N ILE A 95 0.04 6.29 8.25
CA ILE A 95 -0.63 6.12 6.94
C ILE A 95 -0.12 7.13 5.92
N TYR A 96 0.04 8.40 6.32
CA TYR A 96 0.66 9.44 5.49
C TYR A 96 2.07 9.05 5.05
N ARG A 97 2.92 8.58 5.98
CA ARG A 97 4.28 8.17 5.67
C ARG A 97 4.30 7.01 4.69
N LEU A 98 3.39 6.05 4.83
CA LEU A 98 3.25 4.94 3.89
C LEU A 98 2.88 5.42 2.49
N LEU A 99 1.93 6.35 2.36
CA LEU A 99 1.60 6.97 1.08
C LEU A 99 2.83 7.68 0.49
N MET A 100 3.55 8.47 1.27
CA MET A 100 4.71 9.22 0.80
C MET A 100 5.86 8.31 0.35
N ASN A 101 6.10 7.21 1.07
CA ASN A 101 7.07 6.20 0.67
C ASN A 101 6.66 5.54 -0.65
N TYR A 102 5.40 5.11 -0.76
CA TYR A 102 4.90 4.51 -2.00
C TYR A 102 4.94 5.47 -3.18
N TRP A 103 4.60 6.75 -2.95
CA TRP A 103 4.69 7.78 -3.95
C TRP A 103 6.12 7.90 -4.49
N ALA A 104 7.09 8.07 -3.58
CA ALA A 104 8.49 8.25 -3.96
C ALA A 104 9.10 7.02 -4.64
N GLU A 105 8.74 5.82 -4.20
CA GLU A 105 9.30 4.58 -4.72
C GLU A 105 8.64 4.07 -6.01
N THR A 106 7.37 4.40 -6.24
CA THR A 106 6.58 3.75 -7.30
C THR A 106 5.79 4.72 -8.17
N MET A 107 5.03 5.66 -7.60
CA MET A 107 4.09 6.48 -8.40
C MET A 107 4.72 7.72 -9.04
N GLN A 108 5.72 8.33 -8.40
CA GLN A 108 6.19 9.67 -8.78
C GLN A 108 6.66 9.73 -10.24
N ASP A 109 7.42 8.73 -10.69
CA ASP A 109 7.97 8.68 -12.04
C ASP A 109 6.86 8.50 -13.08
N ASP A 110 5.88 7.64 -12.81
CA ASP A 110 4.74 7.42 -13.71
C ASP A 110 3.90 8.69 -13.87
N VAL A 111 3.61 9.41 -12.78
CA VAL A 111 2.88 10.68 -12.85
C VAL A 111 3.69 11.74 -13.59
N HIS A 112 5.01 11.75 -13.46
CA HIS A 112 5.87 12.66 -14.20
C HIS A 112 5.83 12.40 -15.70
N VAL A 113 5.84 11.13 -16.12
CA VAL A 113 5.70 10.73 -17.53
C VAL A 113 4.33 11.14 -18.07
N LEU A 114 3.24 10.88 -17.33
CA LEU A 114 1.89 11.28 -17.75
C LEU A 114 1.74 12.80 -17.87
N ALA A 115 2.39 13.56 -16.98
CA ALA A 115 2.38 15.02 -17.02
C ALA A 115 3.15 15.62 -18.21
N GLN A 116 4.05 14.86 -18.84
CA GLN A 116 4.86 15.28 -19.99
C GLN A 116 4.27 14.79 -21.31
N ASP A 117 3.95 13.50 -21.39
CA ASP A 117 3.73 12.78 -22.66
C ASP A 117 2.30 12.20 -22.77
N ASP A 118 1.42 12.54 -21.82
CA ASP A 118 0.04 12.04 -21.69
C ASP A 118 -0.03 10.50 -21.56
N TRP A 119 -1.24 9.95 -21.47
CA TRP A 119 -1.48 8.51 -21.44
C TRP A 119 -0.97 7.77 -22.70
N THR A 120 -0.66 8.50 -23.77
CA THR A 120 -0.06 7.94 -24.98
C THR A 120 1.37 7.43 -24.77
N ALA A 121 2.12 7.97 -23.83
CA ALA A 121 3.48 7.52 -23.50
C ALA A 121 3.52 6.08 -22.98
N GLY A 122 2.54 5.72 -22.14
CA GLY A 122 2.41 4.38 -21.57
C GLY A 122 2.04 3.28 -22.57
N LYS A 123 1.70 3.64 -23.82
CA LYS A 123 1.42 2.67 -24.90
C LYS A 123 2.68 2.20 -25.62
N VAL A 124 3.82 2.87 -25.42
CA VAL A 124 5.08 2.53 -26.08
C VAL A 124 5.88 1.59 -25.18
N LEU A 125 5.91 0.30 -25.53
CA LEU A 125 6.80 -0.65 -24.89
C LEU A 125 8.25 -0.25 -25.16
N ARG A 126 8.98 0.12 -24.09
CA ARG A 126 10.42 0.40 -24.20
C ARG A 126 11.17 -0.93 -24.34
N LEU A 127 11.71 -1.19 -25.53
CA LEU A 127 12.57 -2.34 -25.77
C LEU A 127 13.91 -2.12 -25.06
N LEU A 128 14.16 -2.87 -23.99
CA LEU A 128 15.49 -2.98 -23.38
C LEU A 128 16.37 -3.85 -24.26
N VAL A 129 17.14 -3.23 -25.16
CA VAL A 129 18.11 -3.94 -26.00
C VAL A 129 19.49 -3.84 -25.35
N ALA A 130 20.01 -4.96 -24.84
CA ALA A 130 21.41 -5.05 -24.49
C ALA A 130 22.27 -5.02 -25.76
N LYS A 131 23.33 -4.20 -25.78
CA LYS A 131 24.38 -4.34 -26.80
C LYS A 131 25.07 -5.70 -26.63
N LYS A 132 25.35 -6.38 -27.74
CA LYS A 132 25.93 -7.73 -27.77
C LYS A 132 27.20 -7.79 -26.90
N GLY A 133 27.10 -8.44 -25.74
CA GLY A 133 28.21 -8.61 -24.77
C GLY A 133 28.01 -7.92 -23.41
N GLU A 134 27.00 -7.08 -23.24
CA GLU A 134 26.73 -6.39 -21.97
C GLU A 134 25.48 -6.93 -21.24
N LYS A 135 25.51 -6.93 -19.90
CA LYS A 135 24.32 -7.21 -19.08
C LYS A 135 23.35 -6.02 -19.16
N LEU A 136 22.06 -6.31 -19.17
CA LEU A 136 21.01 -5.29 -19.05
C LEU A 136 21.25 -4.46 -17.80
N LYS A 137 21.36 -3.14 -17.96
CA LYS A 137 21.56 -2.19 -16.84
C LYS A 137 20.29 -2.02 -16.00
N GLU A 138 19.15 -2.42 -16.53
CA GLU A 138 17.83 -2.28 -15.92
C GLU A 138 17.12 -3.63 -15.94
N THR A 139 16.43 -3.97 -14.85
CA THR A 139 15.57 -5.14 -14.76
C THR A 139 14.31 -4.94 -15.61
N PRO A 140 14.00 -5.82 -16.56
CA PRO A 140 12.80 -5.69 -17.38
C PRO A 140 11.53 -5.88 -16.53
N ASN A 141 10.65 -4.88 -16.55
CA ASN A 141 9.32 -4.96 -15.92
C ASN A 141 8.35 -5.91 -16.67
N LEU A 142 8.67 -6.31 -17.90
CA LEU A 142 7.85 -7.20 -18.71
C LEU A 142 8.75 -8.21 -19.44
N ILE A 143 8.61 -9.50 -19.12
CA ILE A 143 9.25 -10.59 -19.86
C ILE A 143 8.17 -11.25 -20.73
N ILE A 144 8.20 -10.96 -22.03
CA ILE A 144 7.28 -11.59 -22.99
C ILE A 144 7.80 -13.00 -23.27
N SER A 145 7.25 -14.01 -22.58
CA SER A 145 7.30 -15.40 -23.04
C SER A 145 6.19 -15.62 -24.08
N PRO A 146 6.34 -16.54 -25.05
CA PRO A 146 5.50 -16.62 -26.26
C PRO A 146 4.08 -17.18 -26.03
N VAL A 147 3.48 -16.98 -24.85
CA VAL A 147 2.09 -17.40 -24.57
C VAL A 147 1.19 -16.17 -24.58
N PRO A 148 0.14 -16.13 -25.43
CA PRO A 148 -0.74 -14.98 -25.55
C PRO A 148 -1.73 -14.96 -24.38
N ARG A 149 -1.40 -14.23 -23.32
CA ARG A 149 -2.41 -13.73 -22.38
C ARG A 149 -2.41 -12.21 -22.40
N LEU A 150 -3.43 -11.74 -23.11
CA LEU A 150 -3.97 -10.40 -23.29
C LEU A 150 -3.60 -9.37 -22.20
N ALA A 151 -3.12 -8.24 -22.69
CA ALA A 151 -2.92 -6.97 -22.02
C ALA A 151 -3.99 -6.66 -20.95
N ARG A 152 -3.57 -6.71 -19.69
CA ARG A 152 -4.20 -6.04 -18.54
C ARG A 152 -3.11 -5.49 -17.62
N LEU A 153 -2.30 -4.60 -18.15
CA LEU A 153 -1.30 -3.83 -17.40
C LEU A 153 -1.41 -2.42 -17.98
N THR A 154 -2.18 -1.53 -17.39
CA THR A 154 -1.62 -0.56 -16.43
C THR A 154 -2.61 -0.03 -15.38
N TYR A 155 -3.84 -0.56 -15.28
CA TYR A 155 -4.77 -0.18 -14.20
C TYR A 155 -4.78 -1.13 -12.99
N PHE A 156 -4.03 -2.24 -13.05
CA PHE A 156 -4.10 -3.31 -12.05
C PHE A 156 -2.88 -3.39 -11.12
N CYS A 157 -1.86 -2.54 -11.27
CA CYS A 157 -0.66 -2.58 -10.41
C CYS A 157 -0.78 -1.72 -9.14
N LEU A 158 -1.69 -0.73 -9.13
CA LEU A 158 -1.98 0.13 -7.96
C LEU A 158 -2.77 -0.60 -6.87
N LEU A 159 -3.55 -1.63 -7.24
CA LEU A 159 -4.38 -2.37 -6.29
C LEU A 159 -3.56 -3.37 -5.46
N THR A 160 -2.60 -4.05 -6.08
CA THR A 160 -1.88 -5.14 -5.43
C THR A 160 -0.74 -4.63 -4.57
N ILE A 161 0.03 -3.63 -5.00
CA ILE A 161 1.23 -3.20 -4.27
C ILE A 161 0.89 -2.40 -3.02
N VAL A 162 -0.08 -1.47 -3.08
CA VAL A 162 -0.46 -0.69 -1.90
C VAL A 162 -1.21 -1.55 -0.89
N CYS A 163 -2.10 -2.46 -1.31
CA CYS A 163 -2.71 -3.43 -0.39
C CYS A 163 -1.70 -4.44 0.17
N LEU A 164 -0.77 -4.99 -0.64
CA LEU A 164 0.26 -5.92 -0.14
C LEU A 164 1.25 -5.23 0.79
N LYS A 165 1.55 -3.95 0.60
CA LYS A 165 2.49 -3.19 1.43
C LYS A 165 1.82 -2.63 2.69
N LEU A 166 0.55 -2.18 2.62
CA LEU A 166 -0.28 -1.91 3.80
C LEU A 166 -0.46 -3.18 4.65
N LEU A 167 -0.79 -4.33 4.05
CA LEU A 167 -0.94 -5.59 4.78
C LEU A 167 0.39 -6.11 5.34
N ASN A 168 1.50 -6.00 4.60
CA ASN A 168 2.82 -6.40 5.11
C ASN A 168 3.39 -5.46 6.17
N GLU A 169 3.12 -4.15 6.11
CA GLU A 169 3.63 -3.20 7.11
C GLU A 169 2.77 -3.17 8.38
N ILE A 170 1.46 -3.45 8.28
CA ILE A 170 0.60 -3.76 9.43
C ILE A 170 1.00 -5.11 10.08
N GLU A 171 1.68 -5.99 9.35
CA GLU A 171 2.21 -7.26 9.85
C GLU A 171 3.52 -7.15 10.66
N ILE A 172 4.10 -5.96 10.81
CA ILE A 172 5.40 -5.73 11.49
C ILE A 172 5.27 -4.97 12.82
N TYR A 173 4.07 -4.52 13.21
CA TYR A 173 3.78 -3.98 14.55
C TYR A 173 2.92 -4.94 15.39
#